data_AF-A0A9N8YPL0-F1
#
_entry.id   AF-A0A9N8YPL0-F1
#
_cell.length_a   1.000
_cell.length_b   1.000
_cell.length_c   1.000
_cell.angle_alpha   90.00
_cell.angle_beta   90.00
_cell.angle_gamma   90.00
#
_symmetry.space_group_name_H-M   'P 1'
#
loop_
_entity.id
_entity.type
_entity.pdbx_description
1 polymer ?
#
loop_
_entity_poly.entity_id
_entity_poly.type
_entity_poly.pdbx_seq_one_letter_code
_entity_poly.pdbx_strand_id
1 'polypeptide(L)'
;MMPMADMLNHKTGFNNARLFREKGTLQMIAIKQISEGEQIFNTYGDLCSAELLRKYGFVDENNINDIVEINGRQVVDTLSVDKDTKEKKVELLLEEEILDE
;
A
#
# COMPACT_ATOMS: atom_id res chain seq x y z
N MET A 1 -5.66 -8.31 -17.67
CA MET A 1 -7.06 -7.91 -17.54
C MET A 1 -7.91 -9.14 -17.35
N MET A 2 -8.78 -9.11 -16.34
CA MET A 2 -9.82 -10.08 -16.05
C MET A 2 -11.18 -9.42 -16.28
N PRO A 3 -11.85 -9.68 -17.43
CA PRO A 3 -13.16 -9.11 -17.71
C PRO A 3 -14.13 -9.34 -16.54
N MET A 4 -15.01 -8.38 -16.30
CA MET A 4 -15.92 -8.31 -15.14
C MET A 4 -15.22 -8.09 -13.79
N ALA A 5 -14.19 -8.86 -13.45
CA ALA A 5 -13.50 -8.73 -12.17
C ALA A 5 -12.81 -7.37 -12.00
N ASP A 6 -12.22 -6.85 -13.09
CA ASP A 6 -11.54 -5.56 -13.11
C ASP A 6 -12.50 -4.36 -12.99
N MET A 7 -13.83 -4.56 -13.07
CA MET A 7 -14.81 -3.49 -12.89
C MET A 7 -15.08 -3.14 -11.43
N LEU A 8 -14.72 -4.02 -10.49
CA LEU A 8 -14.98 -3.81 -9.07
C LEU A 8 -13.95 -2.83 -8.51
N ASN A 9 -14.45 -1.75 -7.90
CA ASN A 9 -13.62 -0.76 -7.24
C ASN A 9 -12.96 -1.31 -5.99
N HIS A 10 -11.88 -0.64 -5.58
CA HIS A 10 -11.29 -0.79 -4.26
C HIS A 10 -11.67 0.38 -3.37
N LYS A 11 -11.84 0.10 -2.09
CA LYS A 11 -11.92 1.11 -1.03
C LYS A 11 -11.44 0.48 0.28
N THR A 12 -10.48 1.13 0.93
CA THR A 12 -9.83 0.64 2.14
C THR A 12 -10.85 0.38 3.25
N GLY A 13 -10.89 -0.84 3.77
CA GLY A 13 -11.84 -1.27 4.81
C GLY A 13 -13.23 -1.70 4.30
N PHE A 14 -13.57 -1.46 3.03
CA PHE A 14 -14.90 -1.78 2.46
C PHE A 14 -14.92 -3.08 1.65
N ASN A 15 -13.80 -3.80 1.56
CA ASN A 15 -13.72 -5.10 0.87
C ASN A 15 -14.86 -6.04 1.33
N ASN A 16 -15.73 -6.39 0.38
CA ASN A 16 -16.85 -7.31 0.56
C ASN A 16 -16.91 -8.41 -0.53
N ALA A 17 -16.02 -8.38 -1.53
CA ALA A 17 -15.80 -9.45 -2.50
C ALA A 17 -14.29 -9.64 -2.81
N ARG A 18 -13.88 -10.87 -3.17
CA ARG A 18 -12.49 -11.18 -3.50
C ARG A 18 -12.38 -12.18 -4.65
N LEU A 19 -11.33 -12.02 -5.46
CA LEU A 19 -11.00 -12.95 -6.54
C LEU A 19 -10.26 -14.18 -5.99
N PHE A 20 -10.79 -15.36 -6.27
CA PHE A 20 -10.20 -16.66 -5.95
C PHE A 20 -9.80 -17.36 -7.25
N ARG A 21 -8.68 -18.06 -7.20
CA ARG A 21 -8.19 -18.86 -8.32
C ARG A 21 -8.40 -20.34 -8.04
N GLU A 22 -9.18 -20.99 -8.89
CA GLU A 22 -9.36 -22.43 -8.89
C GLU A 22 -8.79 -23.03 -10.19
N LYS A 23 -8.77 -24.37 -10.29
CA LYS A 23 -8.24 -25.06 -11.47
C LYS A 23 -9.06 -24.68 -12.71
N GLY A 24 -8.47 -23.85 -13.56
CA GLY A 24 -9.04 -23.43 -14.84
C GLY A 24 -10.08 -22.30 -14.75
N THR A 25 -10.35 -21.75 -13.57
CA THR A 25 -11.32 -20.66 -13.40
C THR A 25 -10.86 -19.61 -12.40
N LEU A 26 -11.42 -18.41 -12.54
CA LEU A 26 -11.27 -17.31 -11.60
C LEU A 26 -12.68 -16.94 -11.11
N GLN A 27 -12.85 -16.91 -9.80
CA GLN A 27 -14.15 -16.76 -9.15
C GLN A 27 -14.13 -15.51 -8.28
N MET A 28 -15.00 -14.54 -8.58
CA MET A 28 -15.23 -13.40 -7.69
C MET A 28 -16.30 -13.81 -6.67
N ILE A 29 -15.93 -13.90 -5.39
CA ILE A 29 -16.81 -14.43 -4.34
C ILE A 29 -17.05 -13.35 -3.29
N ALA A 30 -18.31 -13.16 -2.90
CA ALA A 30 -18.67 -12.30 -1.77
C ALA A 30 -18.14 -12.90 -0.46
N ILE A 31 -17.45 -12.08 0.33
CA ILE A 31 -16.87 -12.47 1.64
C ILE A 31 -17.64 -11.87 2.82
N LYS A 32 -18.65 -11.04 2.54
CA LYS A 32 -19.57 -10.43 3.50
C LYS A 32 -20.97 -10.40 2.88
N GLN A 33 -22.00 -10.24 3.70
CA GLN A 33 -23.35 -9.95 3.20
C GLN A 33 -23.34 -8.59 2.49
N ILE A 34 -23.94 -8.53 1.30
CA ILE A 34 -24.05 -7.30 0.49
C ILE A 34 -25.54 -7.00 0.35
N SER A 35 -25.95 -5.79 0.75
CA SER A 35 -27.36 -5.37 0.70
C SER A 35 -27.75 -4.88 -0.69
N GLU A 36 -29.05 -4.85 -1.00
CA GLU A 36 -29.53 -4.25 -2.25
C GLU A 36 -29.11 -2.77 -2.34
N GLY A 37 -28.55 -2.38 -3.50
CA GLY A 37 -28.02 -1.03 -3.73
C GLY A 37 -26.62 -0.77 -3.15
N GLU A 38 -26.06 -1.70 -2.37
CA GLU A 38 -24.68 -1.60 -1.90
C GLU A 38 -23.69 -1.91 -3.04
N GLN A 39 -22.61 -1.15 -3.11
CA GLN A 39 -21.55 -1.39 -4.09
C GLN A 39 -20.71 -2.61 -3.69
N ILE A 40 -20.33 -3.40 -4.69
CA ILE A 40 -19.42 -4.53 -4.53
C ILE A 40 -17.99 -4.02 -4.67
N PHE A 41 -17.21 -4.11 -3.59
CA PHE A 41 -15.82 -3.70 -3.51
C PHE A 41 -14.88 -4.91 -3.48
N ASN A 42 -13.92 -4.91 -4.39
CA ASN A 42 -12.78 -5.82 -4.36
C ASN A 42 -11.65 -5.25 -3.47
N THR A 43 -10.62 -6.06 -3.20
CA THR A 43 -9.34 -5.58 -2.68
C THR A 43 -8.26 -5.54 -3.78
N TYR A 44 -7.52 -4.44 -3.85
CA TYR A 44 -6.31 -4.33 -4.67
C TYR A 44 -5.04 -4.64 -3.87
N GLY A 45 -5.19 -4.98 -2.59
CA GLY A 45 -4.12 -5.16 -1.61
C GLY A 45 -4.18 -4.13 -0.48
N ASP A 46 -3.27 -4.28 0.48
CA ASP A 46 -3.06 -3.32 1.56
C ASP A 46 -2.06 -2.26 1.09
N LEU A 47 -2.55 -1.36 0.23
CA LEU A 47 -1.74 -0.36 -0.47
C LEU A 47 -1.82 1.00 0.22
N CYS A 48 -0.71 1.73 0.31
CA CYS A 48 -0.71 3.12 0.77
C CYS A 48 -1.27 4.07 -0.30
N SER A 49 -1.57 5.31 0.09
CA SER A 49 -2.18 6.29 -0.80
C SER A 49 -1.28 6.62 -2.00
N ALA A 50 0.05 6.67 -1.79
CA ALA A 50 1.01 6.90 -2.87
C ALA A 50 0.98 5.76 -3.92
N GLU A 51 0.85 4.50 -3.49
CA GLU A 51 0.73 3.37 -4.39
C GLU A 51 -0.62 3.33 -5.12
N LEU A 52 -1.72 3.64 -4.43
CA LEU A 52 -3.05 3.77 -5.04
C LEU A 52 -3.05 4.84 -6.14
N LEU A 53 -2.49 6.01 -5.86
CA LEU A 53 -2.41 7.09 -6.84
C LEU A 53 -1.56 6.70 -8.04
N ARG A 54 -0.37 6.13 -7.78
CA ARG A 54 0.59 5.77 -8.82
C ARG A 54 0.09 4.65 -9.74
N LYS A 55 -0.57 3.63 -9.18
CA LYS A 55 -1.01 2.43 -9.94
C LYS A 55 -2.42 2.58 -10.50
N TYR A 56 -3.31 3.28 -9.79
CA TYR A 56 -4.76 3.29 -10.06
C TYR A 56 -5.37 4.68 -10.20
N GLY A 57 -4.61 5.75 -9.97
CA GLY A 57 -5.05 7.12 -10.25
C GLY A 57 -6.06 7.70 -9.25
N PHE A 58 -6.19 7.11 -8.05
CA PHE A 58 -7.04 7.62 -6.98
C PHE A 58 -6.40 7.45 -5.60
N VAL A 59 -6.97 8.08 -4.58
CA VAL A 59 -6.62 7.90 -3.16
C VAL A 59 -7.87 7.69 -2.33
N ASP A 60 -7.73 7.05 -1.17
CA ASP A 60 -8.78 6.94 -0.16
C ASP A 60 -8.57 8.02 0.93
N GLU A 61 -9.65 8.63 1.42
CA GLU A 61 -9.56 9.67 2.46
C GLU A 61 -9.05 9.13 3.81
N ASN A 62 -9.38 7.89 4.16
CA ASN A 62 -9.02 7.26 5.43
C ASN A 62 -8.36 5.90 5.19
N ASN A 63 -7.13 5.93 4.65
CA ASN A 63 -6.35 4.73 4.38
C ASN A 63 -5.52 4.34 5.61
N ILE A 64 -5.89 3.24 6.28
CA ILE A 64 -5.14 2.73 7.44
C ILE A 64 -3.76 2.14 7.07
N ASN A 65 -3.55 1.85 5.78
CA ASN A 65 -2.29 1.31 5.25
C ASN A 65 -1.39 2.44 4.72
N ASP A 66 -1.72 3.71 4.99
CA ASP A 66 -0.93 4.81 4.49
C ASP A 66 0.43 4.89 5.18
N ILE A 67 1.45 5.22 4.40
CA ILE A 67 2.83 5.36 4.86
C ILE A 67 3.45 6.59 4.21
N VAL A 68 4.49 7.12 4.85
CA VAL A 68 5.33 8.17 4.28
C VAL A 68 6.76 7.68 4.24
N GLU A 69 7.41 7.87 3.10
CA GLU A 69 8.82 7.57 2.92
C GLU A 69 9.63 8.83 3.24
N ILE A 70 10.64 8.69 4.09
CA ILE A 70 11.53 9.78 4.46
C ILE A 70 12.94 9.35 4.07
N ASN A 71 13.64 10.21 3.33
CA ASN A 71 15.02 9.94 2.97
C ASN A 71 15.90 9.96 4.23
N GLY A 72 16.45 8.81 4.63
CA GLY A 72 17.19 8.75 5.89
C GLY A 72 18.50 9.52 5.87
N ARG A 73 19.14 9.76 4.71
CA ARG A 73 20.27 10.70 4.63
C ARG A 73 19.85 12.12 5.00
N GLN A 74 18.71 12.59 4.50
CA GLN A 74 18.14 13.88 4.91
C GLN A 74 17.84 13.91 6.42
N VAL A 75 17.35 12.83 7.01
CA VAL A 75 17.13 12.72 8.46
C VAL A 75 18.44 12.88 9.23
N VAL A 76 19.47 12.11 8.88
CA VAL A 76 20.79 12.20 9.53
C VAL A 76 21.37 13.60 9.35
N ASP A 77 21.25 14.18 8.15
CA ASP A 77 21.79 15.49 7.85
C ASP A 77 21.13 16.62 8.65
N THR A 78 19.83 16.50 8.89
CA THR A 78 19.02 17.49 9.62
C THR A 78 19.17 17.35 11.13
N LEU A 79 19.25 16.12 11.65
CA LEU A 79 19.24 15.87 13.10
C LEU A 79 20.64 15.75 13.73
N SER A 80 21.68 15.48 12.94
CA SER A 80 23.04 15.34 13.49
C SER A 80 23.71 16.69 13.69
N VAL A 81 24.03 16.99 14.94
CA VAL A 81 24.70 18.23 15.37
C VAL A 81 26.20 18.23 15.00
N ASP A 82 26.87 17.08 15.16
CA ASP A 82 28.31 16.93 14.93
C ASP A 82 28.61 16.40 13.52
N LYS A 83 29.38 17.17 12.73
CA LYS A 83 29.76 16.79 11.36
C LYS A 83 30.56 15.50 11.29
N ASP A 84 31.42 15.25 12.28
CA ASP A 84 32.36 14.11 12.28
C ASP A 84 31.69 12.75 12.55
N THR A 85 30.44 12.74 13.04
CA THR A 85 29.69 11.50 13.33
C THR A 85 28.63 11.17 12.29
N LYS A 86 28.39 12.06 11.32
CA LYS A 86 27.33 11.88 10.32
C LYS A 86 27.54 10.64 9.47
N GLU A 87 28.73 10.46 8.90
CA GLU A 87 29.02 9.31 8.04
C GLU A 87 28.87 7.99 8.80
N LYS A 88 29.38 7.92 10.04
CA LYS A 88 29.23 6.74 10.90
C LYS A 88 27.76 6.41 11.22
N LYS A 89 26.90 7.42 11.35
CA LYS A 89 25.47 7.21 11.59
C LYS A 89 24.75 6.73 10.33
N VAL A 90 25.12 7.23 9.15
CA VAL A 90 24.58 6.72 7.89
C VAL A 90 25.01 5.27 7.68
N GLU A 91 26.29 4.98 7.90
CA GLU A 91 26.86 3.63 7.79
C GLU A 91 26.18 2.64 8.75
N LEU A 92 25.97 3.03 10.02
CA LEU A 92 25.20 2.24 10.99
C LEU A 92 23.76 1.97 10.51
N LEU A 93 23.07 2.96 9.96
CA LEU A 93 21.69 2.78 9.50
C LEU A 93 21.60 1.89 8.24
N LEU A 94 22.64 1.87 7.41
CA LEU A 94 22.77 0.93 6.29
C LEU A 94 23.06 -0.48 6.81
N GLU A 95 23.96 -0.64 7.77
CA GLU A 95 24.29 -1.94 8.40
C GLU A 95 23.07 -2.57 9.10
N GLU A 96 22.22 -1.77 9.72
CA GLU A 96 20.99 -2.24 10.39
C GLU A 96 19.80 -2.43 9.44
N GLU A 97 20.00 -2.33 8.12
CA GLU A 97 18.95 -2.47 7.08
C GLU A 97 17.77 -1.48 7.27
N ILE A 98 18.02 -0.33 7.90
CA ILE A 98 17.03 0.75 8.06
C ILE A 98 17.04 1.67 6.84
N LEU A 99 18.20 1.82 6.21
CA LEU A 99 18.38 2.52 4.95
C LEU A 99 18.60 1.51 3.81
N ASP A 100 17.97 1.76 2.68
CA ASP A 100 18.33 1.13 1.41
C ASP A 100 19.58 1.83 0.80
N GLU A 101 20.39 1.09 0.04
CA GLU A 101 21.58 1.61 -0.68
C GLU A 101 21.26 2.75 -1.67
#